data_AF-A0A6J1DFD6-F1
#
_entry.id   AF-A0A6J1DFD6-F1
#
_cell.length_a   1.000
_cell.length_b   1.000
_cell.length_c   1.000
_cell.angle_alpha   90.00
_cell.angle_beta   90.00
_cell.angle_gamma   90.00
#
_symmetry.space_group_name_H-M   'P 1'
#
loop_
_entity.id
_entity.type
_entity.pdbx_description
1 polymer ?
#
loop_
_entity_poly.entity_id
_entity_poly.type
_entity_poly.pdbx_seq_one_letter_code
_entity_poly.pdbx_strand_id
1 'polypeptide(L)'
;MRQSELWSRYQFSCCCQRCSMKPQTYVDLALQEISAFKVSLFDSTSISNFYDDNAVRRITDYVDDAISDYLSIGSPESCCEKLENVLTSGFSEDQAKYEEGKPLLNLRLHPLHYLSLNAYTALASAYKVRSSDLLALDSKIDDDDENLRNASTMSRTSAAYSLFLAGATHHLFLSEPSLIASAANCWVVAGESMLILCRSSSFWAADISKWSFPMDKRMCSKCTWVNSFNSSRIHGRDVDFHGISIGTFSCIANISQRCWSFLTHGCPYLKAFTDPFDFSWPKTTPSHSSINRSGACRKTKDIICQCETQVHSNEERQWIFELGMHCLFYGAYLASLCYGHHSHLASQIQNILDEMK
;
A
#
# COMPACT_ATOMS: atom_id res chain seq x y z
N MET A 1 -13.26 -8.47 -23.57
CA MET A 1 -13.78 -7.51 -22.57
C MET A 1 -13.06 -6.17 -22.67
N ARG A 2 -11.72 -6.12 -22.77
CA ARG A 2 -10.97 -4.87 -23.00
C ARG A 2 -11.41 -4.09 -24.25
N GLN A 3 -11.54 -4.74 -25.41
CA GLN A 3 -11.98 -4.05 -26.62
C GLN A 3 -13.39 -3.45 -26.49
N SER A 4 -14.31 -4.17 -25.86
CA SER A 4 -15.67 -3.70 -25.62
C SER A 4 -15.71 -2.54 -24.61
N GLU A 5 -14.81 -2.54 -23.62
CA GLU A 5 -14.68 -1.46 -22.63
C GLU A 5 -14.02 -0.21 -23.22
N LEU A 6 -12.94 -0.37 -23.99
CA LEU A 6 -12.27 0.73 -24.70
C LEU A 6 -13.24 1.40 -25.69
N TRP A 7 -14.04 0.60 -26.37
CA TRP A 7 -15.08 1.10 -27.25
C TRP A 7 -16.20 1.81 -26.48
N SER A 8 -16.69 1.23 -25.37
CA SER A 8 -17.81 1.82 -24.63
C SER A 8 -17.44 3.11 -23.91
N ARG A 9 -16.25 3.20 -23.32
CA ARG A 9 -15.82 4.37 -22.53
C ARG A 9 -15.14 5.44 -23.37
N TYR A 10 -14.35 5.05 -24.36
CA TYR A 10 -13.47 5.97 -25.10
C TYR A 10 -13.71 5.98 -26.61
N GLN A 11 -14.68 5.19 -27.12
CA GLN A 11 -14.89 4.99 -28.57
C GLN A 11 -13.59 4.60 -29.29
N PHE A 12 -12.73 3.87 -28.58
CA PHE A 12 -11.40 3.51 -29.04
C PHE A 12 -11.32 2.03 -29.39
N SER A 13 -10.75 1.72 -30.55
CA SER A 13 -10.49 0.36 -30.99
C SER A 13 -8.98 0.10 -31.02
N CYS A 14 -8.49 -0.77 -30.14
CA CYS A 14 -7.10 -1.19 -30.12
C CYS A 14 -6.90 -2.49 -30.92
N CYS A 15 -5.86 -2.56 -31.73
CA CYS A 15 -5.52 -3.78 -32.49
C CYS A 15 -4.40 -4.60 -31.84
N CYS A 16 -3.98 -4.27 -30.61
CA CYS A 16 -2.89 -5.01 -29.97
C CYS A 16 -3.36 -6.41 -29.54
N GLN A 17 -2.41 -7.36 -29.57
CA GLN A 17 -2.68 -8.76 -29.24
C GLN A 17 -3.35 -8.93 -27.87
N ARG A 18 -2.98 -8.08 -26.91
CA ARG A 18 -3.51 -8.03 -25.54
C ARG A 18 -4.99 -7.61 -25.49
N CYS A 19 -5.44 -6.66 -26.32
CA CYS A 19 -6.84 -6.24 -26.39
C CYS A 19 -7.74 -7.28 -27.09
N SER A 20 -7.16 -8.11 -27.96
CA SER A 20 -7.83 -9.22 -28.64
C SER A 20 -7.73 -10.58 -27.94
N MET A 21 -6.91 -10.71 -26.88
CA MET A 21 -6.60 -12.00 -26.27
C MET A 21 -7.82 -12.61 -25.55
N LYS A 22 -8.05 -13.91 -25.82
CA LYS A 22 -8.99 -14.76 -25.08
C LYS A 22 -8.27 -16.07 -24.74
N PRO A 23 -8.21 -16.52 -23.48
CA PRO A 23 -8.80 -15.90 -22.27
C PRO A 23 -8.07 -14.62 -21.81
N GLN A 24 -8.65 -13.92 -20.82
CA GLN A 24 -8.01 -12.77 -20.15
C GLN A 24 -6.64 -13.16 -19.57
N THR A 25 -5.69 -12.23 -19.55
CA THR A 25 -4.38 -12.48 -18.93
C THR A 25 -4.49 -12.52 -17.40
N TYR A 26 -3.48 -13.05 -16.71
CA TYR A 26 -3.45 -13.04 -15.25
C TYR A 26 -3.72 -11.66 -14.65
N VAL A 27 -3.07 -10.63 -15.18
CA VAL A 27 -3.22 -9.24 -14.73
C VAL A 27 -4.66 -8.72 -14.94
N ASP A 28 -5.33 -9.12 -16.02
CA ASP A 28 -6.75 -8.77 -16.20
C ASP A 28 -7.63 -9.34 -15.11
N LEU A 29 -7.44 -10.63 -14.81
CA LEU A 29 -8.21 -11.32 -13.79
C LEU A 29 -7.94 -10.70 -12.42
N ALA A 30 -6.67 -10.53 -12.05
CA ALA A 30 -6.27 -9.96 -10.75
C ALA A 30 -6.80 -8.53 -10.54
N LEU A 31 -6.85 -7.71 -11.58
CA LEU A 31 -7.35 -6.33 -11.49
C LEU A 31 -8.87 -6.26 -11.39
N GLN A 32 -9.61 -7.25 -11.88
CA GLN A 32 -11.08 -7.29 -11.90
C GLN A 32 -11.68 -8.26 -10.86
N GLU A 33 -10.84 -8.97 -10.10
CA GLU A 33 -11.29 -9.98 -9.14
C GLU A 33 -11.99 -9.36 -7.94
N ILE A 34 -13.26 -9.73 -7.76
CA ILE A 34 -14.12 -9.32 -6.63
C ILE A 34 -14.65 -10.59 -5.98
N SER A 35 -14.63 -10.64 -4.64
CA SER A 35 -15.32 -11.68 -3.89
C SER A 35 -16.62 -11.13 -3.32
N ALA A 36 -17.73 -11.76 -3.68
CA ALA A 36 -19.03 -11.49 -3.10
C ALA A 36 -19.31 -12.52 -2.01
N PHE A 37 -19.32 -12.09 -0.74
CA PHE A 37 -19.82 -12.90 0.35
C PHE A 37 -21.30 -12.60 0.56
N LYS A 38 -22.14 -13.64 0.45
CA LYS A 38 -23.54 -13.54 0.84
C LYS A 38 -23.60 -13.54 2.37
N VAL A 39 -24.07 -12.45 2.97
CA VAL A 39 -24.48 -12.46 4.38
C VAL A 39 -25.88 -13.05 4.42
N SER A 40 -26.02 -14.37 4.27
CA SER A 40 -27.34 -15.01 4.30
C SER A 40 -27.75 -15.33 5.73
N LEU A 41 -28.82 -14.69 6.20
CA LEU A 41 -29.93 -15.50 6.70
C LEU A 41 -30.63 -16.08 5.46
N PHE A 42 -30.42 -17.38 5.25
CA PHE A 42 -31.10 -18.28 4.30
C PHE A 42 -30.82 -18.19 2.77
N ASP A 43 -30.63 -19.40 2.25
CA ASP A 43 -30.64 -19.98 0.91
C ASP A 43 -29.79 -19.43 -0.24
N SER A 44 -28.94 -20.32 -0.73
CA SER A 44 -28.16 -20.30 -1.95
C SER A 44 -29.00 -20.04 -3.19
N THR A 45 -28.83 -18.86 -3.79
CA THR A 45 -29.29 -18.53 -5.14
C THR A 45 -28.10 -17.96 -5.89
N SER A 46 -27.83 -18.43 -7.11
CA SER A 46 -26.70 -17.98 -7.90
C SER A 46 -26.80 -16.49 -8.18
N ILE A 47 -25.77 -15.73 -7.80
CA ILE A 47 -25.66 -14.31 -8.10
C ILE A 47 -25.70 -14.16 -9.63
N SER A 48 -26.72 -13.51 -10.17
CA SER A 48 -26.79 -13.24 -11.61
C SER A 48 -25.75 -12.18 -11.98
N ASN A 49 -25.08 -12.32 -13.13
CA ASN A 49 -24.08 -11.37 -13.64
C ASN A 49 -24.56 -9.89 -13.65
N PHE A 50 -25.87 -9.65 -13.76
CA PHE A 50 -26.45 -8.30 -13.73
C PHE A 50 -26.39 -7.62 -12.35
N TYR A 51 -26.48 -8.39 -11.26
CA TYR A 51 -26.34 -7.88 -9.91
C TYR A 51 -24.88 -7.54 -9.58
N ASP A 52 -23.95 -8.30 -10.18
CA ASP A 52 -22.51 -8.07 -10.04
C ASP A 52 -22.12 -6.74 -10.70
N ASP A 53 -22.48 -6.51 -11.98
CA ASP A 53 -22.14 -5.28 -12.71
C ASP A 53 -22.68 -4.00 -12.04
N ASN A 54 -23.89 -4.02 -11.48
CA ASN A 54 -24.46 -2.88 -10.75
C ASN A 54 -23.73 -2.64 -9.42
N ALA A 55 -23.35 -3.71 -8.72
CA ALA A 55 -22.65 -3.59 -7.45
C ALA A 55 -21.20 -3.13 -7.65
N VAL A 56 -20.51 -3.60 -8.71
CA VAL A 56 -19.20 -3.09 -9.15
C VAL A 56 -19.27 -1.59 -9.46
N ARG A 57 -20.31 -1.15 -10.17
CA ARG A 57 -20.50 0.28 -10.46
C ARG A 57 -20.65 1.11 -9.19
N ARG A 58 -21.44 0.64 -8.22
CA ARG A 58 -21.68 1.35 -6.96
C ARG A 58 -20.45 1.45 -6.07
N ILE A 59 -19.67 0.38 -5.95
CA ILE A 59 -18.41 0.45 -5.20
C ILE A 59 -17.38 1.33 -5.92
N THR A 60 -17.41 1.37 -7.26
CA THR A 60 -16.60 2.31 -8.05
C THR A 60 -16.99 3.74 -7.73
N ASP A 61 -18.28 4.08 -7.82
CA ASP A 61 -18.80 5.42 -7.51
C ASP A 61 -18.43 5.82 -6.06
N TYR A 62 -18.56 4.91 -5.09
CA TYR A 62 -18.18 5.18 -3.70
C TYR A 62 -16.68 5.46 -3.51
N VAL A 63 -15.82 4.66 -4.15
CA VAL A 63 -14.36 4.86 -4.07
C VAL A 63 -13.97 6.17 -4.75
N ASP A 64 -14.54 6.46 -5.91
CA ASP A 64 -14.29 7.70 -6.65
C ASP A 64 -14.78 8.93 -5.86
N ASP A 65 -15.94 8.85 -5.21
CA ASP A 65 -16.46 9.90 -4.32
C ASP A 65 -15.51 10.13 -3.13
N ALA A 66 -15.04 9.07 -2.48
CA ALA A 66 -14.10 9.18 -1.36
C ALA A 66 -12.75 9.79 -1.78
N ILE A 67 -12.25 9.46 -2.98
CA ILE A 67 -11.05 10.08 -3.55
C ILE A 67 -11.31 11.54 -3.92
N SER A 68 -12.50 11.85 -4.45
CA SER A 68 -12.90 13.22 -4.77
C SER A 68 -12.93 14.11 -3.52
N ASP A 69 -13.33 13.59 -2.37
CA ASP A 69 -13.27 14.32 -1.10
C ASP A 69 -11.84 14.78 -0.79
N TYR A 70 -10.84 13.91 -1.00
CA TYR A 70 -9.43 14.27 -0.83
C TYR A 70 -8.93 15.32 -1.84
N LEU A 71 -9.36 15.23 -3.10
CA LEU A 71 -8.91 16.15 -4.16
C LEU A 71 -9.59 17.53 -4.09
N SER A 72 -10.77 17.61 -3.48
CA SER A 72 -11.50 18.86 -3.25
C SER A 72 -10.91 19.64 -2.06
N ILE A 73 -11.53 20.76 -1.65
CA ILE A 73 -11.22 21.44 -0.36
C ILE A 73 -11.68 20.55 0.84
N GLY A 74 -11.89 19.26 0.62
CA GLY A 74 -12.39 18.32 1.60
C GLY A 74 -11.34 17.90 2.61
N SER A 75 -11.79 17.21 3.66
CA SER A 75 -10.91 16.73 4.72
C SER A 75 -10.21 15.44 4.27
N PRO A 76 -8.86 15.38 4.25
CA PRO A 76 -8.13 14.13 3.98
C PRO A 76 -8.49 13.02 4.97
N GLU A 77 -9.00 13.39 6.15
CA GLU A 77 -9.57 12.48 7.14
C GLU A 77 -10.80 11.72 6.63
N SER A 78 -11.77 12.39 6.02
CA SER A 78 -12.99 11.72 5.53
C SER A 78 -12.67 10.71 4.42
N CYS A 79 -11.73 11.06 3.53
CA CYS A 79 -11.20 10.12 2.53
C CYS A 79 -10.59 8.88 3.19
N CYS A 80 -9.70 9.06 4.18
CA CYS A 80 -9.08 7.95 4.90
C CYS A 80 -10.13 7.02 5.51
N GLU A 81 -11.09 7.57 6.26
CA GLU A 81 -12.13 6.78 6.93
C GLU A 81 -12.99 5.97 5.95
N LYS A 82 -13.47 6.61 4.88
CA LYS A 82 -14.31 5.96 3.87
C LYS A 82 -13.57 4.81 3.17
N LEU A 83 -12.34 5.06 2.73
CA LEU A 83 -11.55 4.06 2.02
C LEU A 83 -11.11 2.91 2.94
N GLU A 84 -10.63 3.19 4.15
CA GLU A 84 -10.26 2.13 5.10
C GLU A 84 -11.45 1.27 5.51
N ASN A 85 -12.63 1.87 5.67
CA ASN A 85 -13.84 1.12 5.99
C ASN A 85 -14.21 0.14 4.87
N VAL A 86 -14.23 0.60 3.61
CA VAL A 86 -14.53 -0.29 2.47
C VAL A 86 -13.49 -1.38 2.31
N LEU A 87 -12.20 -1.09 2.53
CA LEU A 87 -11.14 -2.09 2.47
C LEU A 87 -11.25 -3.13 3.61
N THR A 88 -11.56 -2.71 4.83
CA THR A 88 -11.59 -3.57 6.02
C THR A 88 -12.88 -4.37 6.13
N SER A 89 -14.01 -3.67 6.07
CA SER A 89 -15.34 -4.23 6.30
C SER A 89 -15.92 -4.87 5.04
N GLY A 90 -15.45 -4.43 3.87
CA GLY A 90 -16.10 -4.65 2.59
C GLY A 90 -17.23 -3.63 2.37
N PHE A 91 -17.70 -3.55 1.14
CA PHE A 91 -18.82 -2.70 0.77
C PHE A 91 -20.13 -3.45 1.01
N SER A 92 -20.86 -3.03 2.04
CA SER A 92 -22.23 -3.45 2.32
C SER A 92 -23.19 -2.29 2.12
N GLU A 93 -24.24 -2.49 1.33
CA GLU A 93 -25.29 -1.50 1.15
C GLU A 93 -26.17 -1.45 2.41
N ASP A 94 -25.98 -0.45 3.28
CA ASP A 94 -26.88 -0.19 4.41
C ASP A 94 -28.00 0.79 4.01
N GLN A 95 -29.22 0.26 4.02
CA GLN A 95 -30.47 0.90 4.48
C GLN A 95 -30.95 2.20 3.79
N ALA A 96 -31.44 2.11 2.55
CA ALA A 96 -32.42 3.07 2.03
C ALA A 96 -33.44 2.41 1.08
N LYS A 97 -34.11 1.36 1.58
CA LYS A 97 -35.44 0.84 1.22
C LYS A 97 -35.48 -0.65 1.57
N TYR A 98 -35.96 -0.95 2.78
CA TYR A 98 -36.42 -2.28 3.14
C TYR A 98 -37.54 -2.68 2.17
N GLU A 99 -37.20 -3.32 1.06
CA GLU A 99 -38.05 -4.33 0.47
C GLU A 99 -37.63 -5.65 1.13
N GLU A 100 -38.50 -6.21 1.97
CA GLU A 100 -38.29 -7.52 2.60
C GLU A 100 -37.86 -8.55 1.55
N GLY A 101 -36.68 -9.15 1.74
CA GLY A 101 -36.24 -10.32 0.97
C GLY A 101 -35.00 -10.18 0.09
N LYS A 102 -34.36 -9.00 -0.02
CA LYS A 102 -33.08 -8.89 -0.75
C LYS A 102 -31.89 -9.34 0.11
N PRO A 103 -31.04 -10.26 -0.38
CA PRO A 103 -29.87 -10.69 0.36
C PRO A 103 -28.85 -9.57 0.48
N LEU A 104 -28.33 -9.34 1.69
CA LEU A 104 -27.24 -8.41 1.94
C LEU A 104 -25.95 -8.99 1.32
N LEU A 105 -25.46 -8.34 0.26
CA LEU A 105 -24.18 -8.66 -0.37
C LEU A 105 -23.11 -7.80 0.29
N ASN A 106 -22.09 -8.46 0.84
CA ASN A 106 -20.86 -7.77 1.25
C ASN A 106 -19.80 -8.05 0.18
N LEU A 107 -19.44 -7.01 -0.57
CA LEU A 107 -18.43 -7.08 -1.60
C LEU A 107 -17.06 -6.77 -1.02
N ARG A 108 -16.12 -7.69 -1.21
CA ARG A 108 -14.72 -7.48 -0.86
C ARG A 108 -13.88 -7.44 -2.12
N LEU A 109 -13.11 -6.36 -2.24
CA LEU A 109 -12.15 -6.19 -3.31
C LEU A 109 -10.92 -7.06 -3.03
N HIS A 110 -10.44 -7.76 -4.05
CA HIS A 110 -9.14 -8.41 -3.97
C HIS A 110 -8.03 -7.36 -3.74
N PRO A 111 -6.93 -7.67 -3.03
CA PRO A 111 -5.84 -6.70 -2.81
C PRO A 111 -5.23 -6.14 -4.10
N LEU A 112 -5.28 -6.91 -5.19
CA LEU A 112 -4.80 -6.48 -6.52
C LEU A 112 -5.88 -5.81 -7.39
N HIS A 113 -7.13 -5.72 -6.91
CA HIS A 113 -8.22 -5.12 -7.66
C HIS A 113 -7.94 -3.64 -7.93
N TYR A 114 -8.29 -3.12 -9.11
CA TYR A 114 -7.93 -1.75 -9.51
C TYR A 114 -8.45 -0.68 -8.55
N LEU A 115 -9.66 -0.86 -7.99
CA LEU A 115 -10.20 0.03 -6.95
C LEU A 115 -9.39 -0.02 -5.65
N SER A 116 -8.87 -1.19 -5.26
CA SER A 116 -7.98 -1.31 -4.10
C SER A 116 -6.69 -0.54 -4.34
N LEU A 117 -6.09 -0.67 -5.54
CA LEU A 117 -4.87 0.05 -5.91
C LEU A 117 -5.08 1.58 -5.91
N ASN A 118 -6.22 2.05 -6.43
CA ASN A 118 -6.60 3.47 -6.37
C ASN A 118 -6.76 3.92 -4.91
N ALA A 119 -7.43 3.12 -4.08
CA ALA A 119 -7.60 3.42 -2.67
C ALA A 119 -6.25 3.49 -1.93
N TYR A 120 -5.32 2.56 -2.17
CA TYR A 120 -3.99 2.60 -1.55
C TYR A 120 -3.20 3.85 -1.97
N THR A 121 -3.32 4.24 -3.24
CA THR A 121 -2.70 5.46 -3.76
C THR A 121 -3.22 6.70 -3.04
N ALA A 122 -4.54 6.82 -2.92
CA ALA A 122 -5.18 7.93 -2.22
C ALA A 122 -4.87 7.93 -0.72
N LEU A 123 -4.95 6.77 -0.06
CA LEU A 123 -4.64 6.60 1.37
C LEU A 123 -3.20 6.96 1.68
N ALA A 124 -2.24 6.47 0.88
CA ALA A 124 -0.83 6.81 1.04
C ALA A 124 -0.62 8.33 1.02
N SER A 125 -1.26 9.03 0.07
CA SER A 125 -1.15 10.49 -0.06
C SER A 125 -1.90 11.25 1.03
N ALA A 126 -3.15 10.87 1.32
CA ALA A 126 -3.99 11.52 2.33
C ALA A 126 -3.37 11.43 3.73
N TYR A 127 -2.85 10.26 4.13
CA TYR A 127 -2.16 10.12 5.41
C TYR A 127 -0.86 10.92 5.48
N LYS A 128 -0.13 11.06 4.37
CA LYS A 128 1.07 11.91 4.30
C LYS A 128 0.73 13.38 4.54
N VAL A 129 -0.34 13.86 3.92
CA VAL A 129 -0.85 15.24 4.11
C VAL A 129 -1.28 15.44 5.56
N ARG A 130 -2.10 14.54 6.12
CA ARG A 130 -2.54 14.59 7.52
C ARG A 130 -1.37 14.65 8.51
N SER A 131 -0.34 13.84 8.28
CA SER A 131 0.87 13.87 9.12
C SER A 131 1.56 15.23 9.06
N SER A 132 1.67 15.79 7.85
CA SER A 132 2.31 17.10 7.63
C SER A 132 1.52 18.25 8.26
N ASP A 133 0.19 18.21 8.16
CA ASP A 133 -0.70 19.22 8.74
C ASP A 133 -0.63 19.22 10.27
N LEU A 134 -0.63 18.03 10.88
CA LEU A 134 -0.47 17.87 12.34
C LEU A 134 0.89 18.40 12.82
N LEU A 135 1.98 18.11 12.09
CA LEU A 135 3.31 18.63 12.41
C LEU A 135 3.42 20.16 12.25
N ALA A 136 2.65 20.76 11.33
CA ALA A 136 2.63 22.21 11.17
C ALA A 136 1.88 22.91 12.33
N LEU A 137 0.88 22.25 12.91
CA LEU A 137 0.07 22.75 14.03
C LEU A 137 0.76 22.62 15.39
N ASP A 138 1.69 21.66 15.53
CA ASP A 138 2.49 21.32 16.73
C ASP A 138 3.44 22.44 17.22
N SER A 139 3.31 23.66 16.70
CA SER A 139 4.18 24.79 17.05
C SER A 139 3.62 25.69 18.15
N LYS A 140 2.46 25.38 18.77
CA LYS A 140 1.70 26.40 19.54
C LYS A 140 1.05 26.07 20.90
N ILE A 141 0.79 24.84 21.38
CA ILE A 141 0.01 24.63 22.64
C ILE A 141 0.36 23.29 23.31
N ASP A 142 0.31 23.21 24.66
CA ASP A 142 0.48 22.05 25.58
C ASP A 142 -0.14 20.66 25.19
N ASP A 143 -0.82 20.52 24.03
CA ASP A 143 -1.29 19.27 23.40
C ASP A 143 -0.19 18.57 22.53
N ASP A 144 1.06 19.02 22.65
CA ASP A 144 2.20 18.63 21.79
C ASP A 144 2.46 17.10 21.71
N ASP A 145 2.16 16.29 22.76
CA ASP A 145 2.42 14.83 22.71
C ASP A 145 1.35 14.07 21.89
N GLU A 146 0.09 14.52 21.86
CA GLU A 146 -0.98 13.81 21.14
C GLU A 146 -0.91 14.07 19.64
N ASN A 147 -0.73 15.33 19.24
CA ASN A 147 -0.59 15.70 17.83
C ASN A 147 0.63 15.02 17.20
N LEU A 148 1.74 14.96 17.93
CA LEU A 148 2.95 14.30 17.49
C LEU A 148 2.77 12.77 17.34
N ARG A 149 2.09 12.12 18.30
CA ARG A 149 1.74 10.68 18.20
C ARG A 149 0.84 10.39 17.02
N ASN A 150 -0.15 11.24 16.79
CA ASN A 150 -1.08 11.12 15.66
C ASN A 150 -0.32 11.33 14.36
N ALA A 151 0.51 12.36 14.25
CA ALA A 151 1.35 12.63 13.08
C ALA A 151 2.29 11.45 12.75
N SER A 152 2.92 10.85 13.77
CA SER A 152 3.74 9.65 13.63
C SER A 152 2.93 8.47 13.10
N THR A 153 1.75 8.24 13.65
CA THR A 153 0.83 7.18 13.20
C THR A 153 0.40 7.40 11.76
N MET A 154 0.00 8.61 11.38
CA MET A 154 -0.35 8.93 9.98
C MET A 154 0.85 8.73 9.05
N SER A 155 2.06 9.14 9.45
CA SER A 155 3.27 8.94 8.64
C SER A 155 3.60 7.45 8.45
N ARG A 156 3.44 6.62 9.48
CA ARG A 156 3.63 5.17 9.41
C ARG A 156 2.63 4.53 8.46
N THR A 157 1.34 4.85 8.63
CA THR A 157 0.27 4.32 7.78
C THR A 157 0.46 4.71 6.31
N SER A 158 0.86 5.96 6.03
CA SER A 158 1.21 6.41 4.67
C SER A 158 2.33 5.57 4.06
N ALA A 159 3.41 5.34 4.82
CA ALA A 159 4.54 4.54 4.38
C ALA A 159 4.16 3.06 4.17
N ALA A 160 3.29 2.52 5.03
CA ALA A 160 2.76 1.16 4.91
C ALA A 160 1.94 0.97 3.62
N TYR A 161 1.00 1.87 3.31
CA TYR A 161 0.25 1.82 2.05
C TYR A 161 1.15 2.02 0.84
N SER A 162 2.14 2.92 0.91
CA SER A 162 3.11 3.12 -0.17
C SER A 162 3.90 1.84 -0.47
N LEU A 163 4.38 1.14 0.56
CA LEU A 163 5.09 -0.13 0.43
C LEU A 163 4.18 -1.24 -0.12
N PHE A 164 2.96 -1.35 0.38
CA PHE A 164 1.99 -2.34 -0.05
C PHE A 164 1.62 -2.15 -1.54
N LEU A 165 1.39 -0.91 -1.95
CA LEU A 165 1.16 -0.54 -3.36
C LEU A 165 2.37 -0.84 -4.26
N ALA A 166 3.59 -0.56 -3.78
CA ALA A 166 4.81 -0.91 -4.51
C ALA A 166 4.95 -2.43 -4.70
N GLY A 167 4.63 -3.21 -3.68
CA GLY A 167 4.54 -4.66 -3.76
C GLY A 167 3.51 -5.14 -4.79
N ALA A 168 2.28 -4.62 -4.70
CA ALA A 168 1.18 -5.01 -5.58
C ALA A 168 1.49 -4.71 -7.05
N THR A 169 1.99 -3.50 -7.32
CA THR A 169 2.39 -3.09 -8.68
C THR A 169 3.59 -3.88 -9.19
N HIS A 170 4.55 -4.22 -8.31
CA HIS A 170 5.66 -5.11 -8.67
C HIS A 170 5.19 -6.51 -9.06
N HIS A 171 4.27 -7.09 -8.29
CA HIS A 171 3.68 -8.41 -8.56
C HIS A 171 2.98 -8.45 -9.92
N LEU A 172 2.18 -7.42 -10.23
CA LEU A 172 1.53 -7.28 -11.54
C LEU A 172 2.56 -7.08 -12.66
N PHE A 173 3.61 -6.28 -12.42
CA PHE A 173 4.70 -6.05 -13.37
C PHE A 173 5.44 -7.33 -13.76
N LEU A 174 5.70 -8.24 -12.81
CA LEU A 174 6.36 -9.52 -13.12
C LEU A 174 5.56 -10.37 -14.12
N SER A 175 4.24 -10.21 -14.15
CA SER A 175 3.35 -10.88 -15.10
C SER A 175 3.10 -10.06 -16.37
N GLU A 176 3.22 -8.74 -16.31
CA GLU A 176 3.01 -7.81 -17.41
C GLU A 176 4.07 -6.70 -17.40
N PRO A 177 5.16 -6.85 -18.17
CA PRO A 177 6.28 -5.91 -18.18
C PRO A 177 5.92 -4.48 -18.56
N SER A 178 4.78 -4.25 -19.25
CA SER A 178 4.30 -2.91 -19.58
C SER A 178 4.05 -2.04 -18.35
N LEU A 179 3.92 -2.63 -17.16
CA LEU A 179 3.69 -1.94 -15.89
C LEU A 179 4.99 -1.49 -15.20
N ILE A 180 6.16 -1.64 -15.85
CA ILE A 180 7.46 -1.27 -15.28
C ILE A 180 7.52 0.19 -14.81
N ALA A 181 6.90 1.10 -15.58
CA ALA A 181 6.79 2.51 -15.24
C ALA A 181 6.08 2.73 -13.90
N SER A 182 4.92 2.08 -13.74
CA SER A 182 4.10 2.17 -12.53
C SER A 182 4.81 1.55 -11.33
N ALA A 183 5.43 0.38 -11.52
CA ALA A 183 6.20 -0.28 -10.46
C ALA A 183 7.39 0.58 -10.03
N ALA A 184 8.14 1.15 -10.98
CA ALA A 184 9.25 2.06 -10.69
C ALA A 184 8.80 3.24 -9.82
N ASN A 185 7.72 3.92 -10.22
CA ASN A 185 7.18 5.05 -9.49
C ASN A 185 6.73 4.67 -8.08
N CYS A 186 6.02 3.54 -7.92
CA CYS A 186 5.56 3.11 -6.60
C CYS A 186 6.72 2.75 -5.66
N TRP A 187 7.78 2.11 -6.16
CA TRP A 187 8.98 1.85 -5.37
C TRP A 187 9.68 3.15 -4.93
N VAL A 188 9.75 4.16 -5.79
CA VAL A 188 10.30 5.47 -5.43
C VAL A 188 9.47 6.12 -4.33
N VAL A 189 8.15 6.20 -4.50
CA VAL A 189 7.24 6.78 -3.50
C VAL A 189 7.33 6.04 -2.17
N ALA A 190 7.38 4.70 -2.18
CA ALA A 190 7.59 3.92 -0.97
C ALA A 190 8.92 4.26 -0.29
N GLY A 191 10.00 4.36 -1.07
CA GLY A 191 11.31 4.76 -0.57
C GLY A 191 11.31 6.13 0.10
N GLU A 192 10.75 7.14 -0.58
CA GLU A 192 10.61 8.50 -0.05
C GLU A 192 9.79 8.53 1.24
N SER A 193 8.65 7.85 1.30
CA SER A 193 7.79 7.80 2.49
C SER A 193 8.52 7.19 3.70
N MET A 194 9.32 6.14 3.51
CA MET A 194 10.14 5.54 4.58
C MET A 194 11.23 6.50 5.07
N LEU A 195 11.86 7.23 4.15
CA LEU A 195 12.94 8.15 4.49
C LEU A 195 12.42 9.39 5.21
N ILE A 196 11.25 9.91 4.82
CA ILE A 196 10.55 10.97 5.55
C ILE A 196 10.26 10.49 6.99
N LEU A 197 9.66 9.31 7.14
CA LEU A 197 9.36 8.71 8.45
C LEU A 197 10.63 8.56 9.32
N CYS A 198 11.74 8.12 8.72
CA CYS A 198 13.02 7.95 9.43
C CYS A 198 13.67 9.29 9.82
N ARG A 199 13.49 10.34 9.02
CA ARG A 199 14.15 11.64 9.21
C ARG A 199 13.45 12.52 10.24
N SER A 200 12.15 12.36 10.44
CA SER A 200 11.38 13.10 11.45
C SER A 200 11.86 12.79 12.87
N SER A 201 12.79 13.59 13.41
CA SER A 201 13.33 13.47 14.78
C SER A 201 12.25 13.29 15.82
N SER A 202 11.17 14.04 15.68
CA SER A 202 10.10 14.09 16.66
C SER A 202 9.40 12.74 16.83
N PHE A 203 9.57 11.80 15.89
CA PHE A 203 9.00 10.45 15.98
C PHE A 203 9.91 9.44 16.71
N TRP A 204 11.15 9.83 17.04
CA TRP A 204 12.16 8.93 17.59
C TRP A 204 12.74 9.50 18.90
N ALA A 205 12.95 8.65 19.90
CA ALA A 205 13.45 9.08 21.21
C ALA A 205 14.93 9.52 21.24
N ALA A 206 15.60 9.56 20.09
CA ALA A 206 17.04 9.80 19.99
C ALA A 206 17.37 11.07 19.20
N ASP A 207 18.27 11.85 19.77
CA ASP A 207 18.82 13.09 19.24
C ASP A 207 19.53 12.87 17.88
N ILE A 208 19.13 13.60 16.83
CA ILE A 208 19.68 13.48 15.46
C ILE A 208 21.20 13.68 15.46
N SER A 209 21.71 14.46 16.41
CA SER A 209 23.12 14.84 16.55
C SER A 209 24.11 13.66 16.62
N LYS A 210 23.64 12.44 16.95
CA LYS A 210 24.44 11.21 16.97
C LYS A 210 24.10 10.20 15.85
N TRP A 211 23.04 10.42 15.09
CA TRP A 211 22.64 9.52 14.00
C TRP A 211 23.24 9.96 12.67
N SER A 212 24.56 9.80 12.53
CA SER A 212 25.17 9.82 11.21
C SER A 212 24.72 8.58 10.43
N PHE A 213 24.32 8.75 9.17
CA PHE A 213 24.11 7.67 8.19
C PHE A 213 25.43 7.43 7.43
N PRO A 214 26.41 6.66 7.96
CA PRO A 214 27.53 6.25 7.13
C PRO A 214 27.01 5.24 6.11
N MET A 215 26.65 5.72 4.92
CA MET A 215 26.34 4.93 3.73
C MET A 215 27.36 3.80 3.53
N ASP A 216 28.65 4.09 3.80
CA ASP A 216 29.77 3.17 3.57
C ASP A 216 29.84 1.97 4.54
N LYS A 217 29.07 1.96 5.64
CA LYS A 217 29.10 0.86 6.63
C LYS A 217 27.79 0.10 6.81
N ARG A 218 26.69 0.54 6.18
CA ARG A 218 25.35 -0.01 6.40
C ARG A 218 24.58 -0.34 5.11
N MET A 219 25.28 -0.51 3.99
CA MET A 219 24.70 -1.22 2.86
C MET A 219 24.55 -2.69 3.24
N CYS A 220 23.38 -3.27 3.00
CA CYS A 220 23.14 -4.67 3.29
C CYS A 220 24.26 -5.50 2.66
N SER A 221 24.95 -6.30 3.48
CA SER A 221 26.11 -7.10 3.07
C SER A 221 25.80 -8.10 1.96
N LYS A 222 24.51 -8.39 1.74
CA LYS A 222 24.00 -9.23 0.64
C LYS A 222 23.71 -8.46 -0.64
N CYS A 223 23.62 -7.13 -0.59
CA CYS A 223 23.21 -6.31 -1.71
C CYS A 223 24.45 -5.56 -2.27
N THR A 224 25.38 -6.31 -2.90
CA THR A 224 26.51 -5.78 -3.71
C THR A 224 26.04 -5.05 -4.99
N TRP A 225 24.73 -5.04 -5.23
CA TRP A 225 24.06 -4.56 -6.44
C TRP A 225 24.17 -3.06 -6.66
N VAL A 226 24.23 -2.24 -5.61
CA VAL A 226 24.36 -0.78 -5.75
C VAL A 226 25.67 -0.40 -6.45
N ASN A 227 26.75 -1.10 -6.11
CA ASN A 227 28.05 -0.93 -6.78
C ASN A 227 28.01 -1.44 -8.23
N SER A 228 27.27 -2.52 -8.48
CA SER A 228 27.05 -3.06 -9.82
C SER A 228 26.22 -2.12 -10.71
N PHE A 229 25.15 -1.52 -10.16
CA PHE A 229 24.29 -0.55 -10.84
C PHE A 229 25.01 0.76 -11.18
N ASN A 230 25.78 1.28 -10.22
CA ASN A 230 26.63 2.45 -10.47
C ASN A 230 27.70 2.13 -11.55
N SER A 231 28.26 0.91 -11.52
CA SER A 231 29.23 0.47 -12.53
C SER A 231 28.63 0.23 -13.91
N SER A 232 27.39 -0.28 -13.98
CA SER A 232 26.69 -0.55 -15.24
C SER A 232 26.23 0.72 -15.95
N ARG A 233 25.80 1.75 -15.21
CA ARG A 233 25.52 3.09 -15.73
C ARG A 233 26.73 3.70 -16.45
N ILE A 234 27.94 3.46 -15.94
CA ILE A 234 29.17 4.06 -16.48
C ILE A 234 29.68 3.29 -17.70
N HIS A 235 29.48 1.97 -17.76
CA HIS A 235 30.16 1.11 -18.74
C HIS A 235 29.24 0.44 -19.78
N GLY A 236 27.92 0.70 -19.75
CA GLY A 236 26.97 0.15 -20.74
C GLY A 236 26.97 -1.37 -20.82
N ARG A 237 27.31 -2.06 -19.72
CA ARG A 237 27.41 -3.52 -19.69
C ARG A 237 26.02 -4.14 -19.63
N ASP A 238 25.83 -5.24 -20.35
CA ASP A 238 24.65 -6.10 -20.27
C ASP A 238 24.55 -6.66 -18.84
N VAL A 239 23.58 -6.18 -18.07
CA VAL A 239 23.42 -6.54 -16.67
C VAL A 239 22.31 -7.57 -16.57
N ASP A 240 22.53 -8.64 -15.81
CA ASP A 240 21.51 -9.66 -15.55
C ASP A 240 20.32 -9.04 -14.80
N PHE A 241 19.30 -8.67 -15.59
CA PHE A 241 18.09 -8.05 -15.07
C PHE A 241 17.42 -8.94 -14.02
N HIS A 242 17.36 -10.23 -14.31
CA HIS A 242 16.67 -11.19 -13.47
C HIS A 242 17.39 -11.35 -12.12
N GLY A 243 18.72 -11.48 -12.15
CA GLY A 243 19.55 -11.55 -10.95
C GLY A 243 19.45 -10.30 -10.07
N ILE A 244 19.52 -9.10 -10.66
CA ILE A 244 19.39 -7.84 -9.90
C ILE A 244 18.00 -7.68 -9.30
N SER A 245 16.95 -7.91 -10.09
CA SER A 245 15.58 -7.75 -9.62
C SER A 245 15.24 -8.73 -8.51
N ILE A 246 15.59 -10.01 -8.65
CA ILE A 246 15.36 -11.01 -7.60
C ILE A 246 16.16 -10.70 -6.35
N GLY A 247 17.45 -10.39 -6.50
CA GLY A 247 18.33 -10.08 -5.37
C GLY A 247 17.83 -8.87 -4.58
N THR A 248 17.47 -7.80 -5.29
CA THR A 248 17.00 -6.55 -4.68
C THR A 248 15.63 -6.74 -4.03
N PHE A 249 14.68 -7.38 -4.71
CA PHE A 249 13.37 -7.66 -4.14
C PHE A 249 13.45 -8.59 -2.94
N SER A 250 14.33 -9.59 -2.94
CA SER A 250 14.56 -10.45 -1.77
C SER A 250 15.11 -9.66 -0.57
N CYS A 251 16.03 -8.70 -0.80
CA CYS A 251 16.50 -7.78 0.23
C CYS A 251 15.30 -6.98 0.80
N ILE A 252 14.48 -6.37 -0.08
CA ILE A 252 13.30 -5.60 0.30
C ILE A 252 12.30 -6.45 1.10
N ALA A 253 11.97 -7.65 0.63
CA ALA A 253 11.05 -8.57 1.30
C ALA A 253 11.50 -8.92 2.73
N ASN A 254 12.79 -9.26 2.88
CA ASN A 254 13.35 -9.62 4.19
C ASN A 254 13.28 -8.45 5.18
N ILE A 255 13.66 -7.23 4.75
CA ILE A 255 13.64 -6.05 5.61
C ILE A 255 12.19 -5.67 5.93
N SER A 256 11.31 -5.69 4.92
CA SER A 256 9.89 -5.35 5.07
C SER A 256 9.22 -6.22 6.12
N GLN A 257 9.50 -7.52 6.15
CA GLN A 257 8.95 -8.45 7.15
C GLN A 257 9.31 -8.04 8.60
N ARG A 258 10.48 -7.44 8.82
CA ARG A 258 10.95 -7.03 10.15
C ARG A 258 10.26 -5.76 10.64
N CYS A 259 9.93 -4.84 9.74
CA CYS A 259 9.31 -3.56 10.08
C CYS A 259 7.80 -3.52 9.82
N TRP A 260 7.20 -4.56 9.26
CA TRP A 260 5.78 -4.57 8.87
C TRP A 260 4.82 -4.35 10.04
N SER A 261 5.07 -5.00 11.18
CA SER A 261 4.25 -4.83 12.39
C SER A 261 4.31 -3.40 12.95
N PHE A 262 5.46 -2.74 12.82
CA PHE A 262 5.65 -1.34 13.20
C PHE A 262 4.92 -0.40 12.23
N LEU A 263 5.03 -0.64 10.92
CA LEU A 263 4.40 0.17 9.88
C LEU A 263 2.87 0.09 9.89
N THR A 264 2.32 -1.10 10.14
CA THR A 264 0.86 -1.35 10.15
C THR A 264 0.20 -1.06 11.50
N HIS A 265 0.98 -0.61 12.48
CA HIS A 265 0.44 -0.27 13.78
C HIS A 265 -0.56 0.89 13.67
N GLY A 266 -1.82 0.61 14.02
CA GLY A 266 -2.92 1.58 13.89
C GLY A 266 -3.72 1.49 12.59
N CYS A 267 -3.38 0.57 11.67
CA CYS A 267 -4.13 0.33 10.45
C CYS A 267 -4.70 -1.11 10.43
N PRO A 268 -5.99 -1.32 10.74
CA PRO A 268 -6.59 -2.65 10.83
C PRO A 268 -6.52 -3.45 9.52
N TYR A 269 -6.71 -2.79 8.39
CA TYR A 269 -6.67 -3.41 7.07
C TYR A 269 -5.31 -4.04 6.77
N LEU A 270 -4.24 -3.23 6.82
CA LEU A 270 -2.89 -3.71 6.49
C LEU A 270 -2.37 -4.72 7.52
N LYS A 271 -2.79 -4.62 8.78
CA LYS A 271 -2.45 -5.58 9.83
C LYS A 271 -3.02 -6.98 9.58
N ALA A 272 -4.04 -7.12 8.74
CA ALA A 272 -4.59 -8.43 8.35
C ALA A 272 -3.62 -9.24 7.45
N PHE A 273 -2.64 -8.57 6.84
CA PHE A 273 -1.59 -9.20 6.02
C PHE A 273 -0.37 -9.50 6.89
N THR A 274 0.03 -10.77 6.97
CA THR A 274 1.23 -11.17 7.72
C THR A 274 2.51 -10.91 6.96
N ASP A 275 2.43 -10.87 5.62
CA ASP A 275 3.52 -10.56 4.71
C ASP A 275 3.05 -9.42 3.79
N PRO A 276 3.77 -8.29 3.70
CA PRO A 276 3.41 -7.16 2.84
C PRO A 276 3.37 -7.48 1.34
N PHE A 277 3.92 -8.64 0.93
CA PHE A 277 3.94 -9.11 -0.45
C PHE A 277 3.10 -10.38 -0.68
N ASP A 278 2.30 -10.78 0.31
CA ASP A 278 1.27 -11.81 0.15
C ASP A 278 -0.06 -11.15 -0.22
N PHE A 279 -0.40 -11.20 -1.50
CA PHE A 279 -1.65 -10.66 -2.04
C PHE A 279 -2.80 -11.67 -2.07
N SER A 280 -2.68 -12.79 -1.34
CA SER A 280 -3.83 -13.65 -1.09
C SER A 280 -4.89 -12.94 -0.26
N TRP A 281 -6.10 -13.49 -0.22
CA TRP A 281 -7.20 -12.92 0.56
C TRP A 281 -6.77 -12.67 2.00
N PRO A 282 -6.99 -11.46 2.55
CA PRO A 282 -6.60 -11.16 3.93
C PRO A 282 -7.28 -12.16 4.86
N LYS A 283 -6.50 -12.69 5.81
CA LYS A 283 -7.04 -13.61 6.82
C LYS A 283 -8.15 -12.88 7.56
N THR A 284 -9.38 -13.39 7.47
CA THR A 284 -10.51 -12.86 8.21
C THR A 284 -10.19 -12.94 9.69
N THR A 285 -9.91 -11.81 10.33
CA THR A 285 -10.05 -11.70 11.78
C THR A 285 -11.53 -11.95 12.09
N PRO A 286 -11.87 -12.94 12.92
CA PRO A 286 -13.26 -13.18 13.28
C PRO A 286 -13.80 -11.90 13.93
N SER A 287 -14.75 -11.26 13.27
CA SER A 287 -15.51 -10.16 13.83
C SER A 287 -16.16 -10.64 15.11
N HIS A 288 -16.00 -9.89 16.20
CA HIS A 288 -16.69 -10.09 17.46
C HIS A 288 -18.21 -9.89 17.26
N SER A 289 -18.88 -10.90 16.74
CA SER A 289 -20.34 -10.96 16.64
C SER A 289 -20.79 -12.41 16.82
N SER A 290 -20.62 -12.93 18.04
CA SER A 290 -21.31 -14.14 18.48
C SER A 290 -21.80 -13.94 19.91
N ILE A 291 -23.03 -13.44 20.02
CA ILE A 291 -23.79 -13.39 21.27
C ILE A 291 -24.20 -14.83 21.65
N ASN A 292 -23.65 -15.28 22.78
CA ASN A 292 -24.14 -16.26 23.77
C ASN A 292 -24.65 -17.65 23.32
N ARG A 293 -23.98 -18.71 23.81
CA ARG A 293 -24.52 -19.57 24.91
C ARG A 293 -23.49 -20.56 25.47
N SER A 294 -23.33 -20.48 26.80
CA SER A 294 -23.02 -21.51 27.81
C SER A 294 -21.77 -22.38 27.72
N GLY A 295 -20.89 -22.27 28.73
CA GLY A 295 -20.08 -23.39 29.22
C GLY A 295 -18.68 -23.05 29.73
N ALA A 296 -18.55 -22.85 31.05
CA ALA A 296 -17.32 -22.92 31.84
C ALA A 296 -16.15 -21.95 31.48
N CYS A 297 -16.21 -20.75 32.08
CA CYS A 297 -15.11 -19.81 32.12
C CYS A 297 -13.98 -20.32 33.04
N ARG A 298 -12.90 -20.88 32.46
CA ARG A 298 -11.60 -20.98 33.13
C ARG A 298 -10.83 -19.69 32.86
N LYS A 299 -10.60 -18.96 33.94
CA LYS A 299 -9.82 -17.72 34.03
C LYS A 299 -8.45 -17.90 33.39
N THR A 300 -8.15 -17.11 32.36
CA THR A 300 -6.79 -16.61 32.13
C THR A 300 -6.94 -15.14 31.79
N LYS A 301 -6.48 -14.31 32.72
CA LYS A 301 -6.45 -12.86 32.61
C LYS A 301 -5.44 -12.50 31.53
N ASP A 302 -5.90 -12.18 30.33
CA ASP A 302 -5.15 -11.27 29.46
C ASP A 302 -5.72 -9.88 29.70
N ILE A 303 -5.03 -9.18 30.59
CA ILE A 303 -5.22 -7.77 30.87
C ILE A 303 -4.83 -7.04 29.60
N ILE A 304 -5.82 -6.49 28.90
CA ILE A 304 -5.63 -5.39 27.96
C ILE A 304 -5.08 -4.22 28.79
N CYS A 305 -3.76 -4.04 28.77
CA CYS A 305 -3.06 -2.86 29.27
C CYS A 305 -2.85 -1.95 28.04
N GLN A 306 -3.66 -0.92 27.82
CA GLN A 306 -3.57 0.42 28.44
C GLN A 306 -2.15 1.02 28.33
N CYS A 307 -2.03 2.03 27.46
CA CYS A 307 -0.98 3.04 27.37
C CYS A 307 0.45 2.58 27.67
N GLU A 308 1.12 2.00 26.67
CA GLU A 308 2.56 2.18 26.56
C GLU A 308 2.82 3.09 25.37
N THR A 309 3.30 4.29 25.68
CA THR A 309 4.01 5.15 24.74
C THR A 309 5.20 4.35 24.23
N GLN A 310 5.01 3.58 23.16
CA GLN A 310 6.01 2.65 22.66
C GLN A 310 7.18 3.49 22.14
N VAL A 311 8.22 3.61 22.98
CA VAL A 311 9.48 4.27 22.65
C VAL A 311 10.08 3.47 21.51
N HIS A 312 9.96 3.98 20.29
CA HIS A 312 10.43 3.28 19.10
C HIS A 312 11.95 3.11 19.14
N SER A 313 12.38 1.89 18.84
CA SER A 313 13.76 1.49 18.95
C SER A 313 14.60 2.08 17.82
N ASN A 314 15.88 2.31 18.12
CA ASN A 314 16.88 2.65 17.10
C ASN A 314 17.00 1.56 16.01
N GLU A 315 16.71 0.30 16.35
CA GLU A 315 16.73 -0.80 15.38
C GLU A 315 15.61 -0.68 14.36
N GLU A 316 14.38 -0.36 14.77
CA GLU A 316 13.25 -0.11 13.86
C GLU A 316 13.56 1.04 12.90
N ARG A 317 14.10 2.15 13.43
CA ARG A 317 14.54 3.29 12.61
C ARG A 317 15.57 2.88 11.56
N GLN A 318 16.53 2.04 11.94
CA GLN A 318 17.54 1.51 11.03
C GLN A 318 16.92 0.63 9.94
N TRP A 319 16.00 -0.27 10.27
CA TRP A 319 15.30 -1.10 9.29
C TRP A 319 14.48 -0.26 8.30
N ILE A 320 13.76 0.75 8.79
CA ILE A 320 12.99 1.68 7.95
C ILE A 320 13.91 2.45 6.98
N PHE A 321 15.05 2.96 7.48
CA PHE A 321 16.03 3.62 6.64
C PHE A 321 16.55 2.69 5.54
N GLU A 322 17.00 1.49 5.93
CA GLU A 322 17.52 0.50 4.98
C GLU A 322 16.46 0.13 3.95
N LEU A 323 15.22 -0.11 4.37
CA LEU A 323 14.12 -0.40 3.47
C LEU A 323 13.89 0.74 2.48
N GLY A 324 13.85 1.99 2.97
CA GLY A 324 13.68 3.18 2.14
C GLY A 324 14.74 3.29 1.06
N MET A 325 16.01 3.05 1.41
CA MET A 325 17.12 3.03 0.46
C MET A 325 16.95 1.94 -0.60
N HIS A 326 16.60 0.71 -0.21
CA HIS A 326 16.42 -0.39 -1.16
C HIS A 326 15.26 -0.12 -2.13
N CYS A 327 14.14 0.42 -1.63
CA CYS A 327 13.00 0.83 -2.45
C CYS A 327 13.41 1.92 -3.46
N LEU A 328 14.14 2.96 -3.04
CA LEU A 328 14.63 4.00 -3.94
C LEU A 328 15.58 3.46 -5.01
N PHE A 329 16.58 2.66 -4.62
CA PHE A 329 17.53 2.07 -5.57
C PHE A 329 16.81 1.17 -6.58
N TYR A 330 15.85 0.38 -6.12
CA TYR A 330 15.10 -0.49 -7.01
C TYR A 330 14.19 0.29 -7.95
N GLY A 331 13.50 1.32 -7.45
CA GLY A 331 12.73 2.25 -8.26
C GLY A 331 13.58 2.95 -9.32
N ALA A 332 14.79 3.42 -8.95
CA ALA A 332 15.74 4.03 -9.88
C ALA A 332 16.21 3.06 -10.97
N TYR A 333 16.46 1.81 -10.58
CA TYR A 333 16.83 0.76 -11.51
C TYR A 333 15.73 0.54 -12.55
N LEU A 334 14.50 0.29 -12.10
CA LEU A 334 13.35 0.08 -13.00
C LEU A 334 13.06 1.33 -13.86
N ALA A 335 13.14 2.54 -13.30
CA ALA A 335 12.98 3.79 -14.03
C ALA A 335 14.04 3.95 -15.12
N SER A 336 15.29 3.56 -14.84
CA SER A 336 16.37 3.65 -15.82
C SER A 336 16.19 2.69 -17.00
N LEU A 337 15.58 1.53 -16.77
CA LEU A 337 15.20 0.59 -17.82
C LEU A 337 14.04 1.11 -18.66
N CYS A 338 13.06 1.76 -18.02
CA CYS A 338 11.85 2.25 -18.67
C CYS A 338 12.09 3.54 -19.48
N TYR A 339 12.82 4.49 -18.90
CA TYR A 339 12.93 5.86 -19.43
C TYR A 339 14.37 6.24 -19.83
N GLY A 340 15.33 5.35 -19.63
CA GLY A 340 16.74 5.64 -19.81
C GLY A 340 17.39 6.37 -18.62
N HIS A 341 18.72 6.37 -18.60
CA HIS A 341 19.54 6.89 -17.50
C HIS A 341 19.47 8.41 -17.27
N HIS A 342 19.00 9.17 -18.26
CA HIS A 342 18.92 10.64 -18.21
C HIS A 342 17.48 11.17 -18.09
N SER A 343 16.53 10.31 -17.72
CA SER A 343 15.15 10.74 -17.51
C SER A 343 15.01 11.62 -16.25
N HIS A 344 14.00 12.49 -16.24
CA HIS A 344 13.69 13.34 -15.08
C HIS A 344 13.54 12.52 -13.78
N LEU A 345 12.84 11.38 -13.86
CA LEU A 345 12.66 10.48 -12.73
C LEU A 345 14.00 9.89 -12.27
N ALA A 346 14.86 9.44 -13.18
CA ALA A 346 16.18 8.93 -12.83
C ALA A 346 17.08 10.01 -12.19
N SER A 347 17.01 11.26 -12.66
CA SER A 347 17.73 12.40 -12.09
C SER A 347 17.21 12.81 -10.73
N GLN A 348 15.89 12.86 -10.53
CA GLN A 348 15.28 13.15 -9.23
C GLN A 348 15.73 12.15 -8.17
N ILE A 349 15.67 10.84 -8.49
CA ILE A 349 16.10 9.81 -7.55
C ILE A 349 17.60 9.91 -7.27
N GLN A 350 18.41 10.27 -8.27
CA GLN A 350 19.84 10.49 -8.08
C GLN A 350 20.11 11.63 -7.08
N ASN A 351 19.39 12.76 -7.20
CA ASN A 351 19.52 13.86 -6.26
C ASN A 351 19.17 13.42 -4.83
N ILE A 352 18.09 12.66 -4.66
CA ILE A 352 17.68 12.12 -3.35
C ILE A 352 18.77 11.21 -2.77
N LEU A 353 19.37 10.35 -3.60
CA LEU A 353 20.44 9.44 -3.18
C LEU A 353 21.75 10.18 -2.85
N ASP A 354 22.05 11.28 -3.56
CA ASP A 354 23.24 12.10 -3.33
C ASP A 354 23.11 12.99 -2.08
N GLU A 355 21.90 13.47 -1.76
CA GLU A 355 21.60 14.14 -0.47
C GLU A 355 21.76 13.21 0.75
N MET A 356 21.87 11.89 0.52
CA MET A 356 22.02 10.88 1.57
C MET A 356 23.46 10.37 1.75
N LYS A 357 24.40 10.83 0.93
CA LYS A 357 25.84 10.61 1.10
C LYS A 357 26.43 11.71 1.95
#